data_AF-A0A4Y1Z8D4-F1
#
_entry.id   AF-A0A4Y1Z8D4-F1
#
_cell.length_a   1.000
_cell.length_b   1.000
_cell.length_c   1.000
_cell.angle_alpha   90.00
_cell.angle_beta   90.00
_cell.angle_gamma   90.00
#
_symmetry.space_group_name_H-M   'P 1'
#
loop_
_entity.id
_entity.type
_entity.pdbx_description
1 polymer ?
#
loop_
_entity_poly.entity_id
_entity_poly.type
_entity_poly.pdbx_seq_one_letter_code
_entity_poly.pdbx_strand_id
1 'polypeptide(L)'
;MKNKMRREMRTFALTMTGLGSIIGSGWLFGSWKAASVAGPAAVYSWLIGMVLILIIGLTFAELGSMFPAAGGMVRYGQFSHGSLVGFITGWANWIAIVSVIPVEAVASTQYLSSWNFSWAHQLYDGNELTALGLFIAALLVFVYFLLNYFTIQLFAKVNSMRYLNLLSPHVRSSVSLQPGFTHITLLMYIMAVLCQMAGPVF
;
A
#
# COMPACT_ATOMS: atom_id res chain seq x y z
N MET A 1 20.86 24.29 -10.43
CA MET A 1 21.54 22.97 -10.34
C MET A 1 20.52 21.87 -10.65
N LYS A 2 20.60 21.23 -11.82
CA LYS A 2 19.77 20.03 -12.11
C LYS A 2 20.36 18.85 -11.33
N ASN A 3 19.81 18.55 -10.15
CA ASN A 3 20.07 17.28 -9.50
C ASN A 3 19.58 16.17 -10.43
N LYS A 4 20.50 15.53 -11.15
CA LYS A 4 20.22 14.30 -11.91
C LYS A 4 19.81 13.25 -10.87
N MET A 5 18.52 12.95 -10.78
CA MET A 5 18.06 11.83 -9.97
C MET A 5 18.76 10.57 -10.49
N ARG A 6 19.44 9.85 -9.60
CA ARG A 6 20.12 8.60 -9.95
C ARG A 6 19.04 7.54 -10.19
N ARG A 7 19.02 6.94 -11.39
CA ARG A 7 18.24 5.73 -11.66
C ARG A 7 18.95 4.55 -10.99
N GLU A 8 18.58 4.26 -9.75
CA GLU A 8 19.16 3.16 -8.99
C GLU A 8 18.31 1.88 -9.05
N MET A 9 17.03 2.00 -9.43
CA MET A 9 16.11 0.86 -9.50
C MET A 9 15.97 0.31 -10.92
N ARG A 10 16.09 -1.01 -11.04
CA ARG A 10 15.85 -1.76 -12.29
C ARG A 10 14.35 -1.91 -12.54
N THR A 11 13.95 -2.00 -13.82
CA THR A 11 12.53 -2.07 -14.23
C THR A 11 11.74 -3.17 -13.54
N PHE A 12 12.31 -4.38 -13.42
CA PHE A 12 11.66 -5.49 -12.71
C PHE A 12 11.38 -5.17 -11.24
N ALA A 13 12.36 -4.60 -10.52
CA ALA A 13 12.19 -4.20 -9.13
C ALA A 13 11.14 -3.09 -8.98
N LEU A 14 11.10 -2.15 -9.93
CA LEU A 14 10.09 -1.09 -9.98
C LEU A 14 8.67 -1.65 -10.18
N THR A 15 8.50 -2.60 -11.11
CA THR A 15 7.20 -3.24 -11.37
C THR A 15 6.75 -4.08 -10.18
N MET A 16 7.63 -4.87 -9.58
CA MET A 16 7.30 -5.66 -8.38
C MET A 16 6.94 -4.78 -7.18
N THR A 17 7.62 -3.65 -7.01
CA THR A 17 7.27 -2.65 -5.97
C THR A 17 5.88 -2.08 -6.21
N GLY A 18 5.55 -1.74 -7.47
CA GLY A 18 4.22 -1.27 -7.85
C GLY A 18 3.13 -2.32 -7.56
N LEU A 19 3.34 -3.57 -7.96
CA LEU A 19 2.39 -4.66 -7.70
C LEU A 19 2.19 -4.90 -6.20
N GLY A 20 3.27 -4.92 -5.41
CA GLY A 20 3.18 -5.08 -3.96
C GLY A 20 2.48 -3.93 -3.26
N SER A 21 2.52 -2.72 -3.82
CA SER A 21 1.83 -1.54 -3.25
C SER A 21 0.32 -1.55 -3.44
N ILE A 22 -0.20 -2.37 -4.35
CA ILE A 22 -1.64 -2.45 -4.66
C ILE A 22 -2.38 -3.32 -3.63
N ILE A 23 -1.68 -4.30 -3.04
CA ILE A 23 -2.34 -5.27 -2.16
C ILE A 23 -2.38 -4.72 -0.73
N GLY A 24 -3.60 -4.53 -0.22
CA GLY A 24 -3.90 -4.09 1.13
C GLY A 24 -5.26 -4.60 1.60
N SER A 25 -5.76 -4.04 2.69
CA SER A 25 -7.05 -4.41 3.30
C SER A 25 -8.26 -4.29 2.35
N GLY A 26 -8.18 -3.40 1.36
CA GLY A 26 -9.25 -3.12 0.41
C GLY A 26 -9.70 -4.31 -0.45
N TRP A 27 -8.80 -5.26 -0.76
CA TRP A 27 -9.19 -6.49 -1.46
C TRP A 27 -10.16 -7.33 -0.61
N LEU A 28 -9.87 -7.49 0.69
CA LEU A 28 -10.63 -8.33 1.60
C LEU A 28 -11.98 -7.68 1.94
N PHE A 29 -11.94 -6.47 2.49
CA PHE A 29 -13.15 -5.78 2.94
C PHE A 29 -13.98 -5.23 1.79
N GLY A 30 -13.36 -4.86 0.67
CA GLY A 30 -14.07 -4.46 -0.55
C GLY A 30 -14.84 -5.63 -1.15
N SER A 31 -14.22 -6.81 -1.25
CA SER A 31 -14.90 -8.02 -1.73
C SER A 31 -16.04 -8.43 -0.79
N TRP A 32 -15.79 -8.43 0.52
CA TRP A 32 -16.80 -8.75 1.53
C TRP A 32 -17.99 -7.79 1.46
N LYS A 33 -17.74 -6.47 1.39
CA LYS A 33 -18.81 -5.48 1.33
C LYS A 33 -19.58 -5.57 0.01
N ALA A 34 -18.89 -5.73 -1.13
CA ALA A 34 -19.53 -5.91 -2.43
C ALA A 34 -20.42 -7.16 -2.46
N ALA A 35 -19.92 -8.28 -1.93
CA ALA A 35 -20.70 -9.52 -1.80
C ALA A 35 -21.88 -9.39 -0.82
N SER A 36 -21.72 -8.64 0.28
CA SER A 36 -22.80 -8.42 1.25
C SER A 36 -23.98 -7.63 0.66
N VAL A 37 -23.71 -6.73 -0.30
CA VAL A 37 -24.72 -5.87 -0.91
C VAL A 37 -25.31 -6.50 -2.17
N ALA A 38 -24.46 -7.02 -3.08
CA ALA A 38 -24.87 -7.51 -4.39
C ALA A 38 -24.97 -9.05 -4.48
N GLY A 39 -24.56 -9.78 -3.43
CA GLY A 39 -24.50 -11.24 -3.44
C GLY A 39 -23.57 -11.77 -4.53
N PRO A 40 -23.91 -12.89 -5.20
CA PRO A 40 -23.11 -13.45 -6.30
C PRO A 40 -22.89 -12.49 -7.48
N ALA A 41 -23.76 -11.49 -7.66
CA ALA A 41 -23.63 -10.49 -8.71
C ALA A 41 -22.46 -9.52 -8.49
N ALA A 42 -21.81 -9.53 -7.32
CA ALA A 42 -20.61 -8.73 -7.03
C ALA A 42 -19.49 -8.95 -8.06
N VAL A 43 -19.40 -10.13 -8.70
CA VAL A 43 -18.41 -10.43 -9.74
C VAL A 43 -18.50 -9.44 -10.91
N TYR A 44 -19.70 -9.02 -11.30
CA TYR A 44 -19.87 -8.04 -12.38
C TYR A 44 -19.28 -6.67 -12.02
N SER A 45 -19.40 -6.25 -10.76
CA SER A 45 -18.80 -5.00 -10.28
C SER A 45 -17.26 -5.02 -10.36
N TRP A 46 -16.66 -6.19 -10.07
CA TRP A 46 -15.21 -6.40 -10.20
C TRP A 46 -14.73 -6.36 -11.66
N LEU A 47 -15.49 -6.97 -12.57
CA LEU A 47 -15.16 -6.94 -14.00
C LEU A 47 -15.20 -5.51 -14.55
N ILE A 48 -16.23 -4.75 -14.20
CA ILE A 48 -16.35 -3.34 -14.62
C ILE A 48 -15.19 -2.52 -14.01
N GLY A 49 -14.90 -2.71 -12.71
CA GLY A 49 -13.78 -2.04 -12.04
C GLY A 49 -12.43 -2.34 -12.69
N MET A 50 -12.19 -3.59 -13.07
CA MET A 50 -10.97 -4.00 -13.79
C MET A 50 -10.82 -3.25 -15.12
N VAL A 51 -11.88 -3.19 -15.93
CA VAL A 51 -11.83 -2.49 -17.23
C VAL A 51 -11.54 -1.01 -17.04
N LEU A 52 -12.19 -0.35 -16.08
CA LEU A 52 -11.98 1.07 -15.79
C LEU A 52 -10.55 1.35 -15.31
N ILE A 53 -10.04 0.55 -14.37
CA ILE A 53 -8.68 0.76 -13.85
C ILE A 53 -7.61 0.46 -14.90
N LEU A 54 -7.88 -0.47 -15.82
CA LEU A 54 -6.98 -0.77 -16.94
C LEU A 54 -6.84 0.41 -17.90
N ILE A 55 -7.95 1.06 -18.26
CA ILE A 55 -7.92 2.27 -19.10
C ILE A 55 -7.12 3.39 -18.44
N ILE A 56 -7.34 3.60 -17.13
CA ILE A 56 -6.59 4.58 -16.33
C ILE A 56 -5.10 4.22 -16.32
N GLY A 57 -4.76 2.95 -16.07
CA GLY A 57 -3.39 2.44 -16.04
C GLY A 57 -2.66 2.63 -17.37
N LEU A 58 -3.31 2.34 -18.50
CA LEU A 58 -2.76 2.54 -19.84
C LEU A 58 -2.49 4.03 -20.12
N THR A 59 -3.42 4.90 -19.74
CA THR A 59 -3.25 6.36 -19.86
C THR A 59 -2.02 6.84 -19.08
N PHE A 60 -1.84 6.36 -17.85
CA PHE A 60 -0.65 6.70 -17.05
C PHE A 60 0.64 6.09 -17.62
N ALA A 61 0.58 4.93 -18.26
CA ALA A 61 1.73 4.33 -18.92
C ALA A 61 2.20 5.17 -20.12
N GLU A 62 1.27 5.66 -20.96
CA GLU A 62 1.59 6.56 -22.06
C GLU A 62 2.17 7.89 -21.56
N LEU A 63 1.52 8.53 -20.60
CA LEU A 63 1.99 9.77 -19.99
C LEU A 63 3.37 9.63 -19.34
N GLY A 64 3.61 8.52 -18.64
CA GLY A 64 4.89 8.22 -18.01
C GLY A 64 6.03 7.98 -19.01
N SER A 65 5.71 7.47 -20.20
CA SER A 65 6.68 7.31 -21.29
C SER A 65 7.00 8.65 -21.98
N MET A 66 6.02 9.54 -22.09
CA MET A 66 6.14 10.84 -22.78
C MET A 66 6.81 11.91 -21.92
N PHE A 67 6.52 11.94 -20.62
CA PHE A 67 7.05 12.93 -19.68
C PHE A 67 7.89 12.27 -18.56
N PRO A 68 9.19 12.03 -18.77
CA PRO A 68 10.07 11.41 -17.78
C PRO A 68 10.50 12.40 -16.67
N ALA A 69 9.51 13.00 -16.01
CA ALA A 69 9.70 13.98 -14.95
C ALA A 69 9.37 13.38 -13.57
N ALA A 70 10.23 13.62 -12.58
CA ALA A 70 9.96 13.24 -11.20
C ALA A 70 8.76 14.03 -10.66
N GLY A 71 7.74 13.34 -10.14
CA GLY A 71 6.52 13.95 -9.56
C GLY A 71 5.19 13.34 -10.01
N GLY A 72 5.20 12.44 -11.00
CA GLY A 72 4.03 11.62 -11.38
C GLY A 72 2.75 12.41 -11.61
N MET A 73 1.65 11.96 -11.00
CA MET A 73 0.29 12.51 -11.18
C MET A 73 0.20 14.03 -10.93
N VAL A 74 0.93 14.54 -9.94
CA VAL A 74 0.92 15.97 -9.57
C VAL A 74 1.47 16.84 -10.70
N ARG A 75 2.51 16.35 -11.40
CA ARG A 75 3.10 17.08 -12.53
C ARG A 75 2.29 16.96 -13.80
N TYR A 76 1.60 15.84 -14.01
CA TYR A 76 0.71 15.70 -15.17
C TYR A 76 -0.47 16.69 -15.10
N GLY A 77 -1.04 16.89 -13.91
CA GLY A 77 -2.04 17.93 -13.67
C GLY A 77 -1.49 19.35 -13.93
N GLN A 78 -0.25 19.59 -13.52
CA GLN A 78 0.42 20.87 -13.77
C GLN A 78 0.71 21.12 -15.26
N PHE A 79 1.14 20.11 -16.02
CA PHE A 79 1.45 20.25 -17.45
C PHE A 79 0.22 20.52 -18.30
N SER A 80 -0.94 19.98 -17.90
CA SER A 80 -2.19 20.13 -18.66
C SER A 80 -2.95 21.41 -18.32
N HIS A 81 -3.07 21.76 -17.05
CA HIS A 81 -3.97 22.83 -16.57
C HIS A 81 -3.29 23.92 -15.73
N GLY A 82 -1.96 23.91 -15.64
CA GLY A 82 -1.18 24.93 -14.94
C GLY A 82 -1.01 24.69 -13.44
N SER A 83 -0.44 25.68 -12.75
CA SER A 83 0.04 25.55 -11.36
C SER A 83 -1.07 25.28 -10.33
N LEU A 84 -2.27 25.85 -10.52
CA LEU A 84 -3.38 25.69 -9.57
C LEU A 84 -3.88 24.23 -9.52
N VAL A 85 -4.08 23.59 -10.68
CA VAL A 85 -4.50 22.19 -10.74
C VAL A 85 -3.39 21.26 -10.25
N GLY A 86 -2.13 21.58 -10.55
CA GLY A 86 -0.98 20.90 -9.96
C GLY A 86 -0.99 20.95 -8.43
N PHE A 87 -1.33 22.10 -7.84
CA PHE A 87 -1.44 22.24 -6.39
C PHE A 87 -2.58 21.41 -5.79
N ILE A 88 -3.78 21.47 -6.39
CA ILE A 88 -4.96 20.70 -5.94
C ILE A 88 -4.69 19.19 -6.03
N THR A 89 -4.14 18.72 -7.15
CA THR A 89 -3.79 17.30 -7.33
C THR A 89 -2.71 16.84 -6.34
N GLY A 90 -1.76 17.71 -6.00
CA GLY A 90 -0.79 17.48 -4.94
C GLY A 90 -1.44 17.24 -3.58
N TRP A 91 -2.37 18.11 -3.18
CA TRP A 91 -3.12 17.95 -1.93
C TRP A 91 -4.01 16.71 -1.93
N ALA A 92 -4.73 16.45 -3.01
CA ALA A 92 -5.55 15.25 -3.15
C ALA A 92 -4.71 13.98 -3.01
N ASN A 93 -3.54 13.93 -3.65
CA ASN A 93 -2.61 12.81 -3.53
C ASN A 93 -2.06 12.67 -2.11
N TRP A 94 -1.74 13.77 -1.43
CA TRP A 94 -1.26 13.73 -0.05
C TRP A 94 -2.32 13.17 0.91
N ILE A 95 -3.57 13.67 0.81
CA ILE A 95 -4.68 13.17 1.62
C ILE A 95 -4.92 11.67 1.36
N ALA A 96 -4.88 11.26 0.08
CA ALA A 96 -5.05 9.87 -0.31
C ALA A 96 -3.97 8.94 0.28
N ILE A 97 -2.73 9.41 0.42
CA ILE A 97 -1.64 8.62 1.01
C ILE A 97 -1.74 8.61 2.54
N VAL A 98 -2.06 9.74 3.17
CA VAL A 98 -2.17 9.84 4.64
C VAL A 98 -3.34 9.01 5.18
N SER A 99 -4.44 8.88 4.43
CA SER A 99 -5.60 8.07 4.83
C SER A 99 -5.33 6.56 4.84
N VAL A 100 -4.27 6.07 4.19
CA VAL A 100 -3.96 4.63 4.13
C VAL A 100 -3.69 4.06 5.52
N ILE A 101 -2.91 4.76 6.35
CA ILE A 101 -2.51 4.28 7.68
C ILE A 101 -3.74 4.01 8.58
N PRO A 102 -4.68 4.96 8.77
CA PRO A 102 -5.87 4.69 9.58
C PRO A 102 -6.81 3.66 8.94
N VAL A 103 -6.91 3.59 7.62
CA VAL A 103 -7.71 2.54 6.94
C VAL A 103 -7.20 1.15 7.29
N GLU A 104 -5.88 0.94 7.21
CA GLU A 104 -5.27 -0.33 7.56
C GLU A 104 -5.41 -0.65 9.06
N ALA A 105 -5.38 0.36 9.94
CA ALA A 105 -5.59 0.16 11.38
C ALA A 105 -7.04 -0.28 11.69
N VAL A 106 -8.03 0.38 11.09
CA VAL A 106 -9.45 0.01 11.22
C VAL A 106 -9.69 -1.40 10.67
N ALA A 107 -9.17 -1.70 9.49
CA ALA A 107 -9.22 -3.03 8.89
C ALA A 107 -8.61 -4.11 9.80
N SER A 108 -7.47 -3.80 10.44
CA SER A 108 -6.81 -4.70 11.37
C SER A 108 -7.68 -4.97 12.61
N THR A 109 -8.33 -3.95 13.15
CA THR A 109 -9.27 -4.13 14.28
C THR A 109 -10.52 -4.92 13.91
N GLN A 110 -11.05 -4.71 12.71
CA GLN A 110 -12.19 -5.48 12.19
C GLN A 110 -11.80 -6.94 11.92
N TYR A 111 -10.55 -7.19 11.56
CA TYR A 111 -10.05 -8.56 11.46
C TYR A 111 -9.87 -9.19 12.85
N LEU A 112 -9.31 -8.46 13.81
CA LEU A 112 -9.17 -8.92 15.20
C LEU A 112 -10.50 -9.36 15.80
N SER A 113 -11.62 -8.68 15.46
CA SER A 113 -12.94 -9.05 15.99
C SER A 113 -13.47 -10.41 15.54
N SER A 114 -12.84 -11.04 14.54
CA SER A 114 -13.17 -12.39 14.10
C SER A 114 -12.52 -13.49 14.94
N TRP A 115 -11.56 -13.16 15.82
CA TRP A 115 -10.93 -14.14 16.69
C TRP A 115 -11.87 -14.68 17.76
N ASN A 116 -11.68 -15.95 18.13
CA ASN A 116 -12.53 -16.72 19.05
C ASN A 116 -12.44 -16.28 20.53
N PHE A 117 -11.96 -15.07 20.80
CA PHE A 117 -11.88 -14.51 22.15
C PHE A 117 -13.06 -13.56 22.40
N SER A 118 -13.69 -13.66 23.58
CA SER A 118 -14.85 -12.84 23.94
C SER A 118 -14.60 -11.33 23.91
N TRP A 119 -13.38 -10.90 24.28
CA TRP A 119 -12.98 -9.48 24.22
C TRP A 119 -12.81 -8.98 22.78
N ALA A 120 -12.51 -9.88 21.83
CA ALA A 120 -12.25 -9.52 20.44
C ALA A 120 -13.56 -9.25 19.71
N HIS A 121 -14.60 -10.07 19.94
CA HIS A 121 -15.93 -9.84 19.37
C HIS A 121 -16.56 -8.50 19.83
N GLN A 122 -16.18 -7.96 20.99
CA GLN A 122 -16.67 -6.66 21.47
C GLN A 122 -16.10 -5.46 20.69
N LEU A 123 -15.16 -5.68 19.78
CA LEU A 123 -14.51 -4.61 19.01
C LEU A 123 -15.36 -4.11 17.83
N TYR A 124 -16.31 -4.92 17.34
CA TYR A 124 -17.06 -4.63 16.12
C TYR A 124 -18.51 -5.07 16.25
N ASP A 125 -19.45 -4.14 16.06
CA ASP A 125 -20.88 -4.36 16.24
C ASP A 125 -21.60 -4.66 14.91
N GLY A 126 -20.90 -5.26 13.94
CA GLY A 126 -21.44 -5.60 12.62
C GLY A 126 -21.50 -4.44 11.62
N ASN A 127 -21.80 -3.22 12.09
CA ASN A 127 -21.89 -2.02 11.25
C ASN A 127 -20.79 -0.99 11.51
N GLU A 128 -20.37 -0.82 12.76
CA GLU A 128 -19.38 0.17 13.17
C GLU A 128 -18.43 -0.41 14.23
N LEU A 129 -17.27 0.23 14.39
CA LEU A 129 -16.35 -0.08 15.48
C LEU A 129 -16.92 0.44 16.79
N THR A 130 -16.88 -0.38 17.84
CA THR A 130 -17.25 0.06 19.19
C THR A 130 -16.24 1.07 19.71
N ALA A 131 -16.56 1.78 20.81
CA ALA A 131 -15.61 2.72 21.44
C ALA A 131 -14.28 2.04 21.81
N LEU A 132 -14.32 0.76 22.21
CA LEU A 132 -13.14 -0.05 22.47
C LEU A 132 -12.38 -0.36 21.17
N GLY A 133 -13.09 -0.76 20.11
CA GLY A 133 -12.53 -0.94 18.77
C GLY A 133 -11.80 0.31 18.26
N LEU A 134 -12.40 1.49 18.42
CA LEU A 134 -11.79 2.77 18.02
C LEU A 134 -10.53 3.08 18.83
N PHE A 135 -10.52 2.79 20.14
CA PHE A 135 -9.34 2.96 20.97
C PHE A 135 -8.19 2.05 20.53
N ILE A 136 -8.47 0.77 20.23
CA ILE A 136 -7.46 -0.15 19.69
C ILE A 136 -6.98 0.32 18.32
N ALA A 137 -7.88 0.79 17.45
CA ALA A 137 -7.51 1.31 16.13
C ALA A 137 -6.60 2.53 16.26
N ALA A 138 -6.88 3.46 17.18
CA ALA A 138 -6.02 4.60 17.47
C ALA A 138 -4.64 4.18 17.98
N LEU A 139 -4.57 3.17 18.84
CA LEU A 139 -3.31 2.58 19.31
C LEU A 139 -2.53 1.96 18.13
N LEU A 140 -3.22 1.22 17.25
CA LEU A 140 -2.61 0.63 16.06
C LEU A 140 -2.10 1.69 15.08
N VAL A 141 -2.79 2.81 14.90
CA VAL A 141 -2.28 3.94 14.09
C VAL A 141 -0.96 4.45 14.67
N PHE A 142 -0.86 4.59 15.98
CA PHE A 142 0.39 5.01 16.62
C PHE A 142 1.51 3.98 16.43
N VAL A 143 1.19 2.68 16.55
CA VAL A 143 2.14 1.58 16.27
C VAL A 143 2.59 1.62 14.80
N TYR A 144 1.67 1.78 13.85
CA TYR A 144 1.97 1.86 12.42
C TYR A 144 2.81 3.08 12.09
N PHE A 145 2.55 4.23 12.73
CA PHE A 145 3.40 5.41 12.61
C PHE A 145 4.83 5.14 13.07
N LEU A 146 5.02 4.50 14.24
CA LEU A 146 6.35 4.14 14.74
C LEU A 146 7.06 3.15 13.82
N LEU A 147 6.36 2.10 13.37
CA LEU A 147 6.91 1.13 12.43
C LEU A 147 7.32 1.80 11.11
N ASN A 148 6.49 2.71 10.61
CA ASN A 148 6.78 3.51 9.42
C ASN A 148 8.05 4.33 9.60
N TYR A 149 8.15 5.05 10.72
CA TYR A 149 9.31 5.86 11.06
C TYR A 149 10.61 5.05 11.17
N PHE A 150 10.61 3.97 11.96
CA PHE A 150 11.81 3.15 12.16
C PHE A 150 12.28 2.44 10.90
N THR A 151 11.36 2.00 10.05
CA THR A 151 11.75 1.32 8.82
C THR A 151 12.33 2.28 7.79
N ILE A 152 11.87 3.53 7.73
CA ILE A 152 12.50 4.55 6.87
C ILE A 152 13.96 4.76 7.30
N GLN A 153 14.21 4.83 8.61
CA GLN A 153 15.56 4.95 9.17
C GLN A 153 16.42 3.71 8.87
N LEU A 154 15.85 2.51 9.05
CA LEU A 154 16.51 1.26 8.71
C LEU A 154 16.84 1.19 7.22
N PHE A 155 15.91 1.58 6.35
CA PHE A 155 16.13 1.59 4.91
C PHE A 155 17.24 2.56 4.50
N ALA A 156 17.20 3.80 5.00
CA ALA A 156 18.23 4.78 4.71
C ALA A 156 19.63 4.28 5.12
N LYS A 157 19.72 3.53 6.22
CA LYS A 157 20.96 2.94 6.73
C LYS A 157 21.42 1.73 5.92
N VAL A 158 20.51 0.84 5.52
CA VAL A 158 20.82 -0.32 4.64
C VAL A 158 21.21 0.13 3.24
N ASN A 159 20.54 1.14 2.67
CA ASN A 159 20.89 1.68 1.36
C ASN A 159 22.22 2.44 1.35
N SER A 160 22.61 3.02 2.50
CA SER A 160 23.90 3.71 2.67
C SER A 160 25.07 2.77 3.02
N MET A 161 24.83 1.47 3.27
CA MET A 161 25.89 0.48 3.50
C MET A 161 26.59 0.12 2.19
N ARG A 162 27.57 0.96 1.86
CA ARG A 162 28.43 0.94 0.66
C ARG A 162 29.22 -0.36 0.41
N TYR A 163 29.19 -1.34 1.33
CA TYR A 163 30.00 -2.57 1.27
C TYR A 163 29.34 -3.74 0.51
N LEU A 164 28.04 -3.71 0.26
CA LEU A 164 27.39 -4.73 -0.59
C LEU A 164 27.78 -4.61 -2.08
N ASN A 165 28.45 -3.52 -2.46
CA ASN A 165 28.88 -3.26 -3.84
C ASN A 165 30.17 -4.00 -4.25
N LEU A 166 30.77 -4.82 -3.38
CA LEU A 166 31.99 -5.58 -3.68
C LEU A 166 31.74 -7.07 -4.04
N LEU A 167 30.53 -7.58 -3.83
CA LEU A 167 30.19 -8.96 -4.16
C LEU A 167 29.71 -9.08 -5.63
N SER A 168 30.09 -10.19 -6.26
CA SER A 168 29.98 -10.46 -7.69
C SER A 168 28.59 -10.11 -8.29
N PRO A 169 28.50 -9.77 -9.59
CA PRO A 169 27.23 -9.45 -10.24
C PRO A 169 26.15 -10.55 -10.13
N HIS A 170 26.53 -11.80 -9.84
CA HIS A 170 25.61 -12.91 -9.59
C HIS A 170 25.01 -12.88 -8.17
N VAL A 171 25.77 -12.41 -7.18
CA VAL A 171 25.25 -12.12 -5.83
C VAL A 171 24.44 -10.82 -5.84
N ARG A 172 24.79 -9.85 -6.69
CA ARG A 172 24.01 -8.61 -6.86
C ARG A 172 22.63 -8.86 -7.45
N SER A 173 22.48 -9.77 -8.40
CA SER A 173 21.16 -10.15 -8.91
C SER A 173 20.37 -10.96 -7.89
N SER A 174 20.99 -11.85 -7.11
CA SER A 174 20.31 -12.64 -6.09
C SER A 174 20.00 -11.87 -4.80
N VAL A 175 20.80 -10.86 -4.44
CA VAL A 175 20.55 -9.94 -3.31
C VAL A 175 19.66 -8.76 -3.71
N SER A 176 19.67 -8.34 -4.98
CA SER A 176 18.59 -7.51 -5.54
C SER A 176 17.27 -8.29 -5.70
N LEU A 177 17.31 -9.62 -5.57
CA LEU A 177 16.17 -10.55 -5.57
C LEU A 177 15.89 -11.14 -4.19
N GLN A 178 16.53 -10.65 -3.11
CA GLN A 178 16.19 -11.02 -1.74
C GLN A 178 15.76 -9.79 -0.94
N PRO A 179 14.68 -9.94 -0.16
CA PRO A 179 13.60 -8.96 -0.07
C PRO A 179 13.83 -8.07 1.15
N GLY A 180 14.88 -7.25 1.10
CA GLY A 180 15.13 -6.24 2.12
C GLY A 180 14.30 -4.96 1.94
N PHE A 181 13.53 -4.87 0.85
CA PHE A 181 12.75 -3.69 0.48
C PHE A 181 11.24 -3.89 0.39
N THR A 182 10.84 -4.89 1.16
CA THR A 182 9.50 -5.38 1.38
C THR A 182 9.55 -5.84 2.84
N HIS A 183 9.65 -4.91 3.78
CA HIS A 183 9.51 -5.24 5.21
C HIS A 183 8.43 -4.43 5.90
N ILE A 184 8.07 -3.19 5.54
CA ILE A 184 6.78 -2.64 6.05
C ILE A 184 5.61 -3.16 5.28
N THR A 185 5.62 -3.03 3.95
CA THR A 185 4.49 -3.52 3.15
C THR A 185 4.42 -5.03 3.26
N LEU A 186 5.55 -5.72 3.35
CA LEU A 186 5.58 -7.16 3.62
C LEU A 186 5.39 -7.52 5.09
N LEU A 187 5.70 -6.72 6.12
CA LEU A 187 5.31 -7.05 7.52
C LEU A 187 3.85 -6.68 7.78
N MET A 188 3.27 -5.72 7.07
CA MET A 188 1.82 -5.49 7.03
C MET A 188 1.13 -6.60 6.24
N TYR A 189 1.71 -7.04 5.12
CA TYR A 189 1.22 -8.18 4.32
C TYR A 189 1.49 -9.52 5.00
N ILE A 190 2.61 -9.72 5.70
CA ILE A 190 2.95 -10.90 6.50
C ILE A 190 2.22 -10.82 7.83
N MET A 191 1.92 -9.67 8.43
CA MET A 191 0.98 -9.62 9.55
C MET A 191 -0.43 -9.96 9.08
N ALA A 192 -0.91 -9.42 7.94
CA ALA A 192 -2.20 -9.79 7.37
C ALA A 192 -2.27 -11.28 7.00
N VAL A 193 -1.21 -11.83 6.39
CA VAL A 193 -1.09 -13.25 6.01
C VAL A 193 -0.81 -14.16 7.21
N LEU A 194 -0.02 -13.76 8.21
CA LEU A 194 0.18 -14.51 9.47
C LEU A 194 -1.08 -14.47 10.35
N CYS A 195 -1.87 -13.39 10.29
CA CYS A 195 -3.22 -13.35 10.88
C CYS A 195 -4.16 -14.33 10.16
N GLN A 196 -3.99 -14.50 8.84
CA GLN A 196 -4.69 -15.51 8.02
C GLN A 196 -4.18 -16.95 8.21
N MET A 197 -2.94 -17.16 8.68
CA MET A 197 -2.33 -18.48 8.85
C MET A 197 -2.43 -19.03 10.28
N ALA A 198 -2.90 -18.23 11.24
CA ALA A 198 -3.09 -18.63 12.64
C ALA A 198 -4.57 -18.94 12.96
N GLY A 199 -5.14 -19.99 12.34
CA GLY A 199 -6.37 -20.64 12.82
C GLY A 199 -7.43 -20.93 11.74
N PRO A 200 -8.02 -22.15 11.70
CA PRO A 200 -8.93 -22.57 10.63
C PRO A 200 -10.39 -22.37 11.03
N VAL A 201 -11.12 -21.43 10.44
CA VAL A 201 -12.60 -21.42 10.52
C VAL A 201 -13.18 -20.76 9.27
N PHE A 202 -13.55 -21.62 8.31
CA PHE A 202 -14.40 -21.44 7.11
C PHE A 202 -13.97 -20.40 6.05
#